data_AF-A0A2V6PLE6-F1
#
_entry.id   AF-A0A2V6PLE6-F1
#
_cell.length_a   1.000
_cell.length_b   1.000
_cell.length_c   1.000
_cell.angle_alpha   90.00
_cell.angle_beta   90.00
_cell.angle_gamma   90.00
#
_symmetry.space_group_name_H-M   'P 1'
#
loop_
_entity.id
_entity.type
_entity.pdbx_description
1 polymer ?
#
loop_
_entity_poly.entity_id
_entity_poly.type
_entity_poly.pdbx_seq_one_letter_code
_entity_poly.pdbx_strand_id
1 'polypeptide(L)'
;RAKAGRIFNDLVASGRVRAPIVIGRDHLDAGSVASPNRETESMRDGSDAIADWPVLNALLNASAGATWVSVHHGGGVGIGYSLHAGMVVVADGTPGAARRLERVLTTDPGTGIMRHADAGYPEAIDAARRHGLDLPGITT
;
A
#
# COMPACT_ATOMS: atom_id res chain seq x y z
N ARG A 1 -1.78 -7.57 -5.95
CA ARG A 1 -2.67 -6.52 -6.48
C ARG A 1 -2.29 -6.12 -7.91
N ALA A 2 -0.99 -5.93 -8.21
CA ALA A 2 -0.49 -5.60 -9.56
C ALA A 2 -1.10 -6.41 -10.72
N LYS A 3 -1.17 -7.74 -10.62
CA LYS A 3 -1.80 -8.61 -11.64
C LYS A 3 -3.22 -8.18 -12.01
N ALA A 4 -4.05 -7.83 -11.02
CA ALA A 4 -5.42 -7.39 -11.27
C ALA A 4 -5.45 -6.01 -11.96
N GLY A 5 -4.61 -5.06 -11.50
CA GLY A 5 -4.49 -3.76 -12.14
C GLY A 5 -4.05 -3.84 -13.60
N ARG A 6 -3.13 -4.76 -13.91
CA ARG A 6 -2.71 -5.03 -15.29
C ARG A 6 -3.88 -5.53 -16.14
N ILE A 7 -4.62 -6.53 -15.65
CA ILE A 7 -5.80 -7.06 -16.34
C ILE A 7 -6.83 -5.95 -16.59
N PHE A 8 -7.11 -5.11 -15.60
CA PHE A 8 -8.05 -4.00 -15.75
C PHE A 8 -7.58 -2.99 -16.80
N ASN A 9 -6.30 -2.65 -16.83
CA ASN A 9 -5.75 -1.79 -17.85
C ASN A 9 -5.86 -2.39 -19.25
N ASP A 10 -5.59 -3.69 -19.40
CA ASP A 10 -5.73 -4.39 -20.69
C ASP A 10 -7.21 -4.48 -21.14
N LEU A 11 -8.16 -4.59 -20.21
CA LEU A 11 -9.59 -4.54 -20.49
C LEU A 11 -10.07 -3.16 -20.97
N VAL A 12 -9.50 -2.08 -20.41
CA VAL A 12 -9.76 -0.71 -20.88
C VAL A 12 -9.12 -0.49 -22.25
N ALA A 13 -7.88 -0.93 -22.44
CA ALA A 13 -7.15 -0.80 -23.71
C ALA A 13 -7.85 -1.53 -24.87
N SER A 14 -8.43 -2.70 -24.60
CA SER A 14 -9.17 -3.49 -25.59
C SER A 14 -10.61 -3.01 -25.85
N GLY A 15 -11.09 -2.01 -25.11
CA GLY A 15 -12.47 -1.52 -25.20
C GLY A 15 -13.53 -2.47 -24.60
N ARG A 16 -13.13 -3.60 -24.01
CA ARG A 16 -14.03 -4.50 -23.28
C ARG A 16 -14.63 -3.82 -22.05
N VAL A 17 -13.87 -2.91 -21.44
CA VAL A 17 -14.36 -1.90 -20.50
C VAL A 17 -14.36 -0.56 -21.21
N ARG A 18 -15.50 0.13 -21.20
CA ARG A 18 -15.75 1.32 -22.02
C ARG A 18 -15.08 2.61 -21.53
N ALA A 19 -14.57 2.64 -20.30
CA ALA A 19 -14.02 3.83 -19.67
C ALA A 19 -12.88 3.47 -18.70
N PRO A 20 -11.98 4.41 -18.35
CA PRO A 20 -10.96 4.19 -17.34
C PRO A 20 -11.51 3.69 -16.00
N ILE A 21 -10.70 2.87 -15.31
CA ILE A 21 -11.03 2.32 -13.99
C ILE A 21 -10.14 3.00 -12.94
N VAL A 22 -10.74 3.49 -11.86
CA VAL A 22 -10.01 3.92 -10.66
C VAL A 22 -9.78 2.71 -9.75
N ILE A 23 -8.55 2.55 -9.28
CA ILE A 23 -8.18 1.49 -8.32
C ILE A 23 -7.65 2.16 -7.07
N GLY A 24 -8.36 2.00 -5.97
CA GLY A 24 -7.99 2.52 -4.67
C GLY A 24 -8.25 1.51 -3.56
N ARG A 25 -8.22 2.01 -2.34
CA ARG A 25 -8.54 1.30 -1.11
C ARG A 25 -8.94 2.29 -0.03
N ASP A 26 -9.48 1.79 1.07
CA ASP A 26 -9.53 2.54 2.32
C ASP A 26 -8.10 2.81 2.83
N HIS A 27 -7.97 3.76 3.76
CA HIS A 27 -6.75 4.03 4.50
C HIS A 27 -6.43 2.92 5.52
N LEU A 28 -7.43 2.11 5.90
CA LEU A 28 -7.25 0.87 6.65
C LEU A 28 -6.65 -0.22 5.73
N ASP A 29 -5.32 -0.30 5.71
CA ASP A 29 -4.60 -1.36 5.00
C ASP A 29 -3.23 -1.62 5.65
N ALA A 30 -2.66 -2.80 5.37
CA ALA A 30 -1.54 -3.36 6.13
C ALA A 30 -0.31 -2.45 6.29
N GLY A 31 -0.07 -1.54 5.34
CA GLY A 31 1.09 -0.65 5.35
C GLY A 31 0.76 0.83 5.52
N SER A 32 -0.50 1.20 5.69
CA SER A 32 -0.97 2.56 5.46
C SER A 32 -1.60 3.24 6.66
N VAL A 33 -1.51 2.66 7.86
CA VAL A 33 -2.10 3.22 9.08
C VAL A 33 -1.26 2.89 10.31
N ALA A 34 -1.14 3.88 11.19
CA ALA A 34 -0.72 3.74 12.58
C ALA A 34 -1.88 4.21 13.45
N SER A 35 -2.40 3.33 14.29
CA SER A 35 -3.64 3.50 15.06
C SER A 35 -3.63 2.52 16.24
N PRO A 36 -3.03 2.90 17.38
CA PRO A 36 -2.78 2.00 18.52
C PRO A 36 -4.03 1.43 19.19
N ASN A 37 -5.20 2.02 18.93
CA ASN A 37 -6.48 1.56 19.49
C ASN A 37 -7.31 0.77 18.46
N ARG A 38 -6.73 0.42 17.30
CA ARG A 38 -7.35 -0.36 16.23
C ARG A 38 -6.30 -1.16 15.43
N GLU A 39 -5.83 -0.63 14.31
CA GLU A 39 -5.10 -1.41 13.29
C GLU A 39 -3.70 -1.83 13.71
N THR A 40 -3.10 -1.07 14.63
CA THR A 40 -1.76 -1.34 15.14
C THR A 40 -1.78 -1.57 16.64
N GLU A 41 -2.94 -1.95 17.19
CA GLU A 41 -3.07 -2.34 18.59
C GLU A 41 -2.31 -3.64 18.86
N SER A 42 -1.48 -3.63 19.91
CA SER A 42 -0.72 -4.79 20.38
C SER A 42 0.15 -5.43 19.31
N MET A 43 0.93 -4.61 18.60
CA MET A 43 1.96 -5.12 17.69
C MET A 43 2.93 -6.00 18.48
N ARG A 44 3.41 -7.08 17.85
CA ARG A 44 4.24 -8.11 18.50
C ARG A 44 5.48 -7.56 19.23
N ASP A 45 6.05 -6.49 18.71
CA ASP A 45 7.25 -5.80 19.20
C ASP A 45 6.95 -4.52 19.99
N GLY A 46 5.66 -4.18 20.18
CA GLY A 46 5.22 -2.95 20.84
C GLY A 46 5.33 -1.70 19.98
N SER A 47 5.48 -1.83 18.66
CA SER A 47 5.62 -0.69 17.73
C SER A 47 4.31 0.06 17.43
N ASP A 48 3.29 -0.07 18.27
CA ASP A 48 1.90 0.32 18.02
C ASP A 48 1.78 1.76 17.50
N ALA A 49 2.49 2.70 18.14
CA ALA A 49 2.41 4.13 17.89
C ALA A 49 3.38 4.66 16.82
N ILE A 50 4.21 3.81 16.19
CA ILE A 50 5.15 4.24 15.16
C ILE A 50 4.39 4.66 13.90
N ALA A 51 4.39 5.96 13.61
CA ALA A 51 3.67 6.56 12.49
C ALA A 51 4.53 6.83 11.24
N ASP A 52 5.79 6.39 11.22
CA ASP A 52 6.65 6.52 10.05
C ASP A 52 6.09 5.73 8.84
N TRP A 53 5.53 4.55 9.11
CA TRP A 53 5.00 3.64 8.08
C TRP A 53 3.93 4.24 7.16
N PRO A 54 2.83 4.84 7.66
CA PRO A 54 1.85 5.50 6.79
C PRO A 54 2.44 6.70 6.03
N VAL A 55 3.40 7.44 6.60
CA VAL A 55 4.08 8.54 5.91
C VAL A 55 4.94 8.00 4.76
N LEU A 56 5.72 6.95 5.00
CA LEU A 56 6.52 6.27 3.97
C LEU A 56 5.64 5.65 2.89
N ASN A 57 4.48 5.07 3.23
CA ASN A 57 3.52 4.56 2.26
C ASN A 57 3.02 5.67 1.33
N ALA A 58 2.69 6.85 1.85
CA ALA A 58 2.30 7.99 1.03
C ALA A 58 3.43 8.46 0.10
N LEU A 59 4.63 8.66 0.65
CA LEU A 59 5.81 9.11 -0.12
C LEU A 59 6.17 8.11 -1.23
N LEU A 60 6.12 6.81 -0.93
CA LEU A 60 6.41 5.76 -1.90
C LEU A 60 5.33 5.68 -2.98
N ASN A 61 4.04 5.79 -2.61
CA ASN A 61 2.96 5.81 -3.60
C ASN A 61 3.02 7.02 -4.53
N ALA A 62 3.37 8.20 -3.99
CA ALA A 62 3.60 9.40 -4.80
C ALA A 62 4.75 9.18 -5.80
N SER A 63 5.85 8.57 -5.32
CA SER A 63 7.04 8.26 -6.14
C SER A 63 6.79 7.15 -7.17
N ALA A 64 5.98 6.14 -6.82
CA ALA A 64 5.64 5.01 -7.69
C ALA A 64 4.72 5.42 -8.87
N GLY A 65 3.99 6.53 -8.69
CA GLY A 65 3.14 7.15 -9.70
C GLY A 65 1.65 6.88 -9.49
N ALA A 66 1.17 6.86 -8.24
CA ALA A 66 -0.26 6.95 -7.95
C ALA A 66 -0.84 8.23 -8.58
N THR A 67 -2.12 8.20 -8.96
CA THR A 67 -2.80 9.36 -9.56
C THR A 67 -3.11 10.42 -8.50
N TRP A 68 -3.51 10.00 -7.30
CA TRP A 68 -3.52 10.87 -6.13
C TRP A 68 -3.16 10.09 -4.87
N VAL A 69 -2.61 10.84 -3.91
CA VAL A 69 -2.16 10.35 -2.60
C VAL A 69 -2.69 11.30 -1.55
N SER A 70 -3.09 10.75 -0.41
CA SER A 70 -3.61 11.50 0.73
C SER A 70 -2.89 11.09 2.01
N VAL A 71 -2.65 12.05 2.90
CA VAL A 71 -2.17 11.82 4.27
C VAL A 71 -3.17 12.48 5.20
N HIS A 72 -3.80 11.69 6.06
CA HIS A 72 -4.87 12.15 6.94
C HIS A 72 -4.58 11.77 8.38
N HIS A 73 -5.27 12.45 9.27
CA HIS A 73 -5.18 12.29 10.71
C HIS A 73 -6.57 12.00 11.32
N GLY A 74 -6.62 11.09 12.29
CA GLY A 74 -7.78 10.86 13.15
C GLY A 74 -8.97 10.15 12.52
N GLY A 75 -8.81 9.58 11.32
CA GLY A 75 -9.84 8.75 10.72
C GLY A 75 -10.11 7.51 11.58
N GLY A 76 -11.39 7.18 11.73
CA GLY A 76 -11.85 6.03 12.52
C GLY A 76 -11.86 6.25 14.03
N VAL A 77 -10.76 6.74 14.61
CA VAL A 77 -10.53 6.80 16.07
C VAL A 77 -10.49 8.21 16.66
N GLY A 78 -10.63 9.24 15.82
CA GLY A 78 -10.67 10.64 16.24
C GLY A 78 -9.29 11.29 16.33
N ILE A 79 -9.31 12.62 16.48
CA ILE A 79 -8.12 13.48 16.54
C ILE A 79 -7.19 12.99 17.66
N GLY A 80 -5.91 12.86 17.34
CA GLY A 80 -4.83 12.42 18.22
C GLY A 80 -4.49 10.93 18.08
N TYR A 81 -5.37 10.10 17.51
CA TYR A 81 -5.27 8.65 17.67
C TYR A 81 -4.85 7.86 16.44
N SER A 82 -4.81 8.47 15.25
CA SER A 82 -4.33 7.79 14.05
C SER A 82 -3.64 8.71 13.04
N LEU A 83 -2.70 8.13 12.31
CA LEU A 83 -2.09 8.70 11.10
C LEU A 83 -2.17 7.66 10.00
N HIS A 84 -2.66 8.05 8.82
CA HIS A 84 -2.90 7.07 7.75
C HIS A 84 -2.89 7.67 6.35
N ALA A 85 -2.51 6.85 5.38
CA ALA A 85 -2.32 7.22 3.98
C ALA A 85 -3.29 6.49 3.04
N GLY A 86 -3.74 7.22 2.02
CA GLY A 86 -4.56 6.72 0.94
C GLY A 86 -3.84 6.88 -0.39
N MET A 87 -4.14 5.98 -1.32
CA MET A 87 -3.67 6.10 -2.69
C MET A 87 -4.75 5.63 -3.65
N VAL A 88 -4.77 6.24 -4.83
CA VAL A 88 -5.55 5.76 -5.96
C VAL A 88 -4.72 5.88 -7.23
N VAL A 89 -4.84 4.89 -8.11
CA VAL A 89 -4.19 4.84 -9.42
C VAL A 89 -5.21 4.53 -10.51
N VAL A 90 -5.15 5.26 -11.62
CA VAL A 90 -6.05 5.11 -12.76
C VAL A 90 -5.48 4.12 -13.77
N ALA A 91 -6.31 3.15 -14.16
CA ALA A 91 -6.11 2.29 -15.32
C ALA A 91 -6.86 2.88 -16.52
N ASP A 92 -6.16 3.66 -17.34
CA ASP A 92 -6.69 4.35 -18.52
C ASP A 92 -6.44 3.62 -19.85
N GLY A 93 -5.87 2.41 -19.79
CA GLY A 93 -5.53 1.60 -20.96
C GLY A 93 -4.19 1.94 -21.60
N THR A 94 -3.49 2.98 -21.14
CA THR A 94 -2.21 3.36 -21.73
C THR A 94 -1.05 2.49 -21.23
N PRO A 95 0.04 2.36 -22.02
CA PRO A 95 1.29 1.75 -21.55
C PRO A 95 1.91 2.49 -20.35
N GLY A 96 1.67 3.80 -20.24
CA GLY A 96 2.12 4.61 -19.10
C GLY A 96 1.39 4.24 -17.81
N ALA A 97 0.07 4.09 -17.86
CA ALA A 97 -0.71 3.58 -16.73
C ALA A 97 -0.28 2.16 -16.35
N ALA A 98 -0.03 1.27 -17.31
CA ALA A 98 0.44 -0.08 -17.02
C ALA A 98 1.71 -0.11 -16.16
N ARG A 99 2.70 0.76 -16.44
CA ARG A 99 3.92 0.86 -15.62
C ARG A 99 3.67 1.44 -14.22
N ARG A 100 2.78 2.43 -14.11
CA ARG A 100 2.39 3.03 -12.82
C ARG A 100 1.63 2.01 -11.96
N LEU A 101 0.67 1.30 -12.53
CA LEU A 101 -0.10 0.23 -11.89
C LEU A 101 0.81 -0.86 -11.34
N GLU A 102 1.77 -1.33 -12.13
CA GLU A 102 2.71 -2.36 -11.70
C GLU A 102 3.49 -1.91 -10.45
N ARG A 103 4.03 -0.69 -10.46
CA ARG A 103 4.81 -0.17 -9.32
C ARG A 103 3.93 0.10 -8.11
N VAL A 104 2.85 0.87 -8.27
CA VAL A 104 1.96 1.28 -7.17
C VAL A 104 1.32 0.06 -6.51
N LEU A 105 0.76 -0.87 -7.29
CA LEU A 105 0.08 -2.05 -6.75
C LEU A 105 1.03 -3.19 -6.33
N THR A 106 2.33 -2.96 -6.41
CA THR A 106 3.38 -3.79 -5.81
C THR A 106 3.91 -3.14 -4.53
N THR A 107 4.30 -1.87 -4.61
CA THR A 107 4.88 -1.12 -3.49
C THR A 107 3.88 -0.84 -2.37
N ASP A 108 2.62 -0.50 -2.69
CA ASP A 108 1.59 -0.21 -1.69
C ASP A 108 1.30 -1.39 -0.74
N PRO A 109 0.93 -2.60 -1.22
CA PRO A 109 0.84 -3.77 -0.33
C PRO A 109 2.21 -4.22 0.18
N GLY A 110 3.29 -3.95 -0.57
CA GLY A 110 4.66 -4.29 -0.19
C GLY A 110 5.11 -3.58 1.09
N THR A 111 4.70 -2.32 1.31
CA THR A 111 5.01 -1.61 2.57
C THR A 111 4.28 -2.24 3.75
N GLY A 112 3.13 -2.89 3.54
CA GLY A 112 2.44 -3.65 4.57
C GLY A 112 3.17 -4.92 4.97
N ILE A 113 3.73 -5.65 3.99
CA ILE A 113 4.60 -6.80 4.26
C ILE A 113 5.87 -6.34 4.99
N MET A 114 6.52 -5.28 4.49
CA MET A 114 7.71 -4.69 5.12
C MET A 114 7.46 -4.35 6.58
N ARG A 115 6.41 -3.57 6.88
CA ARG A 115 6.07 -3.14 8.25
C ARG A 115 5.87 -4.31 9.21
N HIS A 116 5.16 -5.35 8.80
CA HIS A 116 4.90 -6.49 9.67
C HIS A 116 6.09 -7.45 9.75
N ALA A 117 6.92 -7.52 8.72
CA ALA A 117 8.17 -8.26 8.78
C ALA A 117 9.15 -7.60 9.76
N ASP A 118 9.23 -6.26 9.76
CA ASP A 118 10.02 -5.47 10.71
C ASP A 118 9.57 -5.72 12.16
N ALA A 119 8.25 -5.72 12.40
CA ALA A 119 7.67 -6.09 13.70
C ALA A 119 7.79 -7.59 14.07
N GLY A 120 8.49 -8.39 13.26
CA GLY A 120 8.83 -9.78 13.56
C GLY A 120 7.71 -10.79 13.33
N TYR A 121 6.70 -10.50 12.50
CA TYR A 121 5.66 -11.48 12.16
C TYR A 121 6.20 -12.53 11.16
N PRO A 122 6.23 -13.84 11.50
CA PRO A 122 6.83 -14.87 10.64
C PRO A 122 6.15 -14.96 9.27
N GLU A 123 4.83 -14.79 9.22
CA GLU A 123 4.05 -14.84 7.99
C GLU A 123 4.41 -13.69 7.04
N ALA A 124 4.75 -12.52 7.59
CA ALA A 124 5.19 -11.37 6.81
C ALA A 124 6.62 -11.55 6.31
N ILE A 125 7.52 -12.11 7.13
CA ILE A 125 8.89 -12.47 6.72
C ILE A 125 8.84 -13.51 5.58
N ASP A 126 7.99 -14.53 5.71
CA ASP A 126 7.80 -15.54 4.67
C ASP A 126 7.16 -14.94 3.42
N ALA A 127 6.21 -14.02 3.55
CA ALA A 127 5.67 -13.29 2.41
C ALA A 127 6.74 -12.44 1.70
N ALA A 128 7.61 -11.76 2.45
CA ALA A 128 8.72 -10.97 1.91
C ALA A 128 9.65 -11.85 1.07
N ARG A 129 10.04 -13.02 1.59
CA ARG A 129 10.86 -14.01 0.86
C ARG A 129 10.14 -14.56 -0.37
N ARG A 130 8.89 -14.99 -0.24
CA ARG A 130 8.09 -15.55 -1.34
C ARG A 130 7.89 -14.57 -2.49
N HIS A 131 7.80 -13.27 -2.19
CA HIS A 131 7.60 -12.23 -3.18
C HIS A 131 8.89 -11.49 -3.58
N GLY A 132 10.04 -11.89 -3.04
CA GLY A 132 11.34 -11.31 -3.38
C GLY A 132 11.47 -9.83 -3.02
N LEU A 133 10.90 -9.42 -1.89
CA LEU A 133 11.07 -8.06 -1.39
C LEU A 133 12.52 -7.86 -0.92
N ASP A 134 13.12 -6.74 -1.30
CA ASP A 134 14.42 -6.29 -0.81
C ASP A 134 14.21 -5.53 0.51
N LEU A 135 14.42 -6.24 1.63
CA LEU A 135 14.30 -5.73 2.99
C LEU A 135 15.66 -5.89 3.68
N PRO A 136 16.50 -4.84 3.68
CA PRO A 136 17.82 -4.89 4.31
C PRO A 136 17.73 -5.36 5.77
N GLY A 137 18.47 -6.40 6.12
CA GLY A 137 18.49 -7.01 7.45
C GLY A 137 17.44 -8.10 7.68
N ILE A 138 16.52 -8.35 6.74
CA ILE A 138 15.50 -9.41 6.82
C ILE A 138 15.64 -10.40 5.66
N THR A 139 15.71 -9.90 4.42
CA THR A 139 15.80 -10.72 3.20
C THR A 139 17.12 -10.54 2.44
N THR A 140 17.83 -9.45 2.68
CA THR A 140 19.16 -9.11 2.14
C THR A 140 20.12 -8.77 3.25
#